data_AF-A0A7S0HLP6-F1
#
_entry.id   AF-A0A7S0HLP6-F1
#
_cell.length_a   1.000
_cell.length_b   1.000
_cell.length_c   1.000
_cell.angle_alpha   90.00
_cell.angle_beta   90.00
_cell.angle_gamma   90.00
#
_symmetry.space_group_name_H-M   'P 1'
#
loop_
_entity.id
_entity.type
_entity.pdbx_description
1 polymer ?
#
loop_
_entity_poly.entity_id
_entity_poly.type
_entity_poly.pdbx_seq_one_letter_code
_entity_poly.pdbx_strand_id
1 'polypeptide(L)'
;GEHRGAVSQMQSPLTQREYGADPDYAKPPTINGKSVKPNKYPACEPFYKAYYECVLVKEANFGKFVGKCDELRMQFDTCNAREMEQARHRNNQLAKERQKLIEERMEQFKKEPPKFKN
;
A
#
# COMPACT_ATOMS: atom_id res chain seq x y z
N GLY A 1 -21.61 52.55 -0.22
CA GLY A 1 -20.30 52.41 0.43
C GLY A 1 -20.29 51.10 1.19
N GLU A 2 -19.41 50.21 0.75
CA GLU A 2 -18.79 49.10 1.50
C GLU A 2 -19.63 47.94 2.07
N HIS A 3 -19.53 46.83 1.33
CA HIS A 3 -19.61 45.46 1.81
C HIS A 3 -18.50 45.14 2.84
N ARG A 4 -18.82 44.33 3.84
CA ARG A 4 -18.01 43.26 4.47
C ARG A 4 -18.91 42.64 5.56
N GLY A 5 -19.55 41.48 5.36
CA GLY A 5 -18.92 40.22 4.98
C GLY A 5 -18.38 39.56 6.23
N ALA A 6 -19.25 39.11 7.14
CA ALA A 6 -18.88 38.26 8.27
C ALA A 6 -18.46 36.90 7.70
N VAL A 7 -17.18 36.72 7.44
CA VAL A 7 -16.62 35.43 7.04
C VAL A 7 -16.59 34.57 8.29
N SER A 8 -17.63 33.74 8.39
CA SER A 8 -17.75 32.66 9.36
C SER A 8 -16.44 31.87 9.38
N GLN A 9 -15.86 31.72 10.57
CA GLN A 9 -14.72 30.86 10.83
C GLN A 9 -15.06 29.46 10.32
N MET A 10 -14.49 29.05 9.19
CA MET A 10 -14.51 27.65 8.78
C MET A 10 -13.69 26.88 9.80
N GLN A 11 -14.37 26.39 10.84
CA GLN A 11 -13.84 25.38 11.75
C GLN A 11 -13.43 24.17 10.91
N SER A 12 -12.15 23.84 10.98
CA SER A 12 -11.57 22.62 10.43
C SER A 12 -12.35 21.37 10.89
N PRO A 13 -12.36 20.32 10.05
CA PRO A 13 -13.48 19.42 9.90
C PRO A 13 -13.70 18.54 11.13
N LEU A 14 -14.99 18.37 11.44
CA LEU A 14 -15.60 17.25 12.17
C LEU A 14 -14.61 16.12 12.43
N THR A 15 -14.18 16.04 13.68
CA THR A 15 -13.51 14.85 14.19
C THR A 15 -14.40 13.63 13.89
N GLN A 16 -13.77 12.60 13.33
CA GLN A 16 -14.24 11.29 12.87
C GLN A 16 -15.11 10.47 13.86
N ARG A 17 -15.64 11.09 14.94
CA ARG A 17 -16.41 10.44 16.00
C ARG A 17 -17.91 10.35 15.74
N GLU A 18 -18.47 11.09 14.78
CA GLU A 18 -19.93 11.21 14.63
C GLU A 18 -20.56 10.35 13.53
N TYR A 19 -19.76 9.75 12.65
CA TYR A 19 -20.27 8.89 11.57
C TYR A 19 -19.55 7.54 11.62
N GLY A 20 -20.08 6.62 12.41
CA GLY A 20 -19.74 5.18 12.39
C GLY A 20 -18.31 4.87 12.03
N ALA A 21 -17.38 5.06 12.97
CA ALA A 21 -15.99 4.66 12.77
C ALA A 21 -15.96 3.19 12.37
N ASP A 22 -15.41 2.92 11.18
CA ASP A 22 -15.19 1.57 10.69
C ASP A 22 -14.48 0.76 11.80
N PRO A 23 -15.10 -0.31 12.33
CA PRO A 23 -14.51 -1.11 13.41
C PRO A 23 -13.17 -1.71 13.00
N ASP A 24 -12.91 -1.82 11.69
CA ASP A 24 -11.68 -2.34 11.11
C ASP A 24 -10.69 -1.22 10.71
N TYR A 25 -10.96 0.05 11.07
CA TYR A 25 -10.05 1.16 10.76
C TYR A 25 -8.71 1.01 11.50
N ALA A 26 -7.71 0.48 10.80
CA ALA A 26 -6.33 0.48 11.26
C ALA A 26 -5.73 1.88 11.09
N LYS A 27 -5.39 2.52 12.22
CA LYS A 27 -4.64 3.78 12.21
C LYS A 27 -3.34 3.60 11.41
N PRO A 28 -3.00 4.54 10.50
CA PRO A 28 -1.77 4.45 9.73
C PRO A 28 -0.55 4.44 10.67
N PRO A 29 0.52 3.70 10.31
CA PRO A 29 1.74 3.68 11.09
C PRO A 29 2.34 5.08 11.20
N THR A 30 3.13 5.28 12.25
CA THR A 30 3.79 6.55 12.53
C THR A 30 5.29 6.37 12.66
N ILE A 31 6.06 7.34 12.16
CA ILE A 31 7.50 7.47 12.36
C ILE A 31 7.73 8.82 13.05
N ASN A 32 8.25 8.81 14.27
CA ASN A 32 8.40 10.00 15.13
C ASN A 32 7.15 10.89 15.17
N GLY A 33 5.97 10.27 15.35
CA GLY A 33 4.69 10.97 15.42
C GLY A 33 4.13 11.48 14.08
N LYS A 34 4.85 11.30 12.97
CA LYS A 34 4.36 11.60 11.61
C LYS A 34 3.70 10.38 10.99
N SER A 35 2.47 10.52 10.52
CA SER A 35 1.76 9.44 9.82
C SER A 35 2.44 9.11 8.48
N VAL A 36 2.60 7.82 8.23
CA VAL A 36 3.28 7.28 7.04
C VAL A 36 2.43 6.18 6.40
N LYS A 37 2.65 5.96 5.10
CA LYS A 37 1.96 4.88 4.37
C LYS A 37 2.50 3.54 4.85
N PRO A 38 1.66 2.52 5.12
CA PRO A 38 2.13 1.21 5.53
C PRO A 38 3.20 0.65 4.60
N ASN A 39 4.24 0.06 5.17
CA ASN A 39 5.25 -0.65 4.39
C ASN A 39 4.61 -1.90 3.78
N LYS A 40 4.68 -2.00 2.44
CA LYS A 40 4.11 -3.11 1.68
C LYS A 40 4.97 -4.36 1.76
N TYR A 41 6.29 -4.21 1.89
CA TYR A 41 7.25 -5.30 1.83
C TYR A 41 8.12 -5.32 3.09
N PRO A 42 7.93 -6.29 4.01
CA PRO A 42 8.68 -6.35 5.27
C PRO A 42 10.21 -6.35 5.09
N ALA A 43 10.71 -6.94 4.00
CA ALA A 43 12.13 -6.94 3.66
C ALA A 43 12.71 -5.52 3.41
N CYS A 44 11.85 -4.56 3.06
CA CYS A 44 12.24 -3.17 2.79
C CYS A 44 12.06 -2.23 3.99
N GLU A 45 11.67 -2.76 5.16
CA GLU A 45 11.48 -2.00 6.40
C GLU A 45 12.65 -1.08 6.78
N PRO A 46 13.94 -1.48 6.69
CA PRO A 46 15.04 -0.60 7.06
C PRO A 46 15.14 0.64 6.16
N PHE A 47 15.00 0.46 4.84
CA PHE A 47 15.01 1.58 3.88
C PHE A 47 13.76 2.45 4.01
N TYR A 48 12.61 1.82 4.26
CA TYR A 48 11.36 2.51 4.53
C TYR A 48 11.48 3.46 5.73
N LYS A 49 11.94 2.96 6.89
CA LYS A 49 12.11 3.78 8.10
C LYS A 49 13.08 4.93 7.86
N ALA A 50 14.25 4.63 7.28
CA ALA A 50 15.29 5.63 7.04
C ALA A 50 14.80 6.74 6.09
N TYR A 51 14.14 6.38 4.99
CA TYR A 51 13.60 7.34 4.03
C TYR A 51 12.56 8.25 4.67
N TYR A 52 11.55 7.68 5.35
CA TYR A 52 10.48 8.48 5.96
C TYR A 52 10.95 9.30 7.16
N GLU A 53 11.93 8.81 7.93
CA GLU A 53 12.58 9.62 8.96
C GLU A 53 13.31 10.82 8.34
N CYS A 54 14.01 10.62 7.21
CA CYS A 54 14.67 11.69 6.48
C CYS A 54 13.65 12.73 5.97
N VAL A 55 12.64 12.30 5.22
CA VAL A 55 11.72 13.24 4.55
C VAL A 55 10.67 13.89 5.47
N LEU A 56 10.27 13.24 6.56
CA LEU A 56 9.18 13.75 7.43
C LEU A 56 9.64 14.29 8.77
N VAL A 57 10.85 13.94 9.21
CA VAL A 57 11.37 14.36 10.52
C VAL A 57 12.54 15.32 10.34
N LYS A 58 13.59 14.88 9.63
CA LYS A 58 14.85 15.63 9.51
C LYS A 58 14.74 16.80 8.53
N GLU A 59 14.21 16.53 7.34
CA GLU A 59 14.10 17.50 6.24
C GLU A 59 12.69 18.07 6.08
N ALA A 60 11.81 17.86 7.07
CA ALA A 60 10.40 18.25 7.04
C ALA A 60 10.16 19.73 6.66
N ASN A 61 11.08 20.61 7.09
CA ASN A 61 11.00 22.06 6.90
C ASN A 61 11.65 22.54 5.60
N PHE A 62 12.58 21.76 5.02
CA PHE A 62 13.26 22.07 3.76
C PHE A 62 12.53 21.50 2.54
N GLY A 63 11.34 20.92 2.78
CA GLY A 63 10.29 20.67 1.81
C GLY A 63 10.78 20.08 0.49
N LYS A 64 11.08 18.78 0.40
CA LYS A 64 11.30 18.09 -0.89
C LYS A 64 12.40 18.67 -1.81
N PHE A 65 13.11 19.74 -1.45
CA PHE A 65 13.77 20.61 -2.44
C PHE A 65 15.26 20.41 -2.63
N VAL A 66 15.91 19.48 -1.92
CA VAL A 66 17.28 19.08 -2.26
C VAL A 66 17.39 17.59 -1.99
N GLY A 67 17.94 16.82 -2.94
CA GLY A 67 18.03 15.36 -2.98
C GLY A 67 18.78 14.66 -1.83
N LYS A 68 18.82 15.25 -0.64
CA LYS A 68 19.41 14.71 0.59
C LYS A 68 18.84 13.35 0.98
N CYS A 69 17.57 13.10 0.67
CA CYS A 69 16.92 11.81 0.93
C CYS A 69 16.79 10.94 -0.34
N ASP A 70 17.35 11.36 -1.49
CA ASP A 70 17.16 10.66 -2.76
C ASP A 70 17.89 9.32 -2.78
N GLU A 71 19.05 9.22 -2.14
CA GLU A 71 19.74 7.93 -2.02
C GLU A 71 18.89 6.92 -1.23
N LEU A 72 18.32 7.34 -0.10
CA LEU A 72 17.40 6.52 0.69
C LEU A 72 16.14 6.16 -0.09
N ARG A 73 15.63 7.10 -0.92
CA ARG A 73 14.52 6.85 -1.81
C ARG A 73 14.88 5.79 -2.86
N MET A 74 16.02 5.91 -3.53
CA MET A 74 16.47 4.94 -4.53
C MET A 74 16.67 3.55 -3.92
N GLN A 75 17.27 3.46 -2.73
CA GLN A 75 17.44 2.18 -2.04
C GLN A 75 16.08 1.56 -1.68
N PHE A 76 15.14 2.36 -1.19
CA PHE A 76 13.79 1.89 -0.88
C PHE A 76 13.03 1.44 -2.15
N ASP A 77 13.08 2.24 -3.22
CA ASP A 77 12.44 1.93 -4.50
C ASP A 77 13.05 0.67 -5.14
N THR A 78 14.37 0.51 -5.07
CA THR A 78 15.08 -0.68 -5.56
C THR A 78 14.65 -1.93 -4.79
N CYS A 79 14.56 -1.84 -3.46
CA CYS A 79 14.06 -2.94 -2.65
C CYS A 79 12.61 -3.30 -3.02
N ASN A 80 11.73 -2.31 -3.14
CA ASN A 80 10.34 -2.52 -3.52
C ASN A 80 10.20 -3.18 -4.90
N ALA A 81 11.00 -2.75 -5.87
CA ALA A 81 11.02 -3.33 -7.21
C ALA A 81 11.43 -4.81 -7.18
N ARG A 82 12.47 -5.16 -6.40
CA ARG A 82 12.93 -6.54 -6.24
C ARG A 82 11.85 -7.43 -5.61
N GLU A 83 11.22 -6.98 -4.52
CA GLU A 83 10.18 -7.76 -3.85
C GLU A 83 8.92 -7.90 -4.73
N MET A 84 8.59 -6.86 -5.51
CA MET A 84 7.53 -6.91 -6.51
C MET A 84 7.81 -7.95 -7.60
N GLU A 85 9.04 -7.99 -8.11
CA GLU A 85 9.45 -8.98 -9.11
C GLU A 85 9.38 -10.41 -8.56
N GLN A 86 9.86 -10.64 -7.34
CA GLN A 86 9.77 -11.95 -6.68
C GLN A 86 8.31 -12.37 -6.45
N ALA A 87 7.45 -11.44 -6.03
CA ALA A 87 6.02 -11.71 -5.90
C ALA A 87 5.37 -12.06 -7.25
N ARG A 88 5.70 -11.32 -8.32
CA ARG A 88 5.23 -11.62 -9.67
C ARG A 88 5.68 -13.00 -10.13
N HIS A 89 6.95 -13.37 -9.90
CA HIS A 89 7.47 -14.67 -10.27
C HIS A 89 6.74 -15.81 -9.54
N ARG A 90 6.57 -15.70 -8.21
CA ARG A 90 5.82 -16.67 -7.41
C ARG A 90 4.37 -16.81 -7.88
N ASN A 91 3.69 -15.70 -8.14
CA ASN A 91 2.31 -15.72 -8.62
C ASN A 91 2.19 -16.37 -10.01
N ASN A 92 3.16 -16.13 -10.89
CA ASN A 92 3.20 -16.79 -12.21
C ASN A 92 3.42 -18.30 -12.10
N GLN A 93 4.27 -18.75 -11.17
CA GLN A 93 4.46 -20.19 -10.92
C GLN A 93 3.17 -20.83 -10.40
N LEU A 94 2.54 -20.21 -9.39
CA LEU A 94 1.27 -20.68 -8.85
C LEU A 94 0.15 -20.69 -9.91
N ALA A 95 0.13 -19.69 -10.80
CA ALA A 95 -0.83 -19.64 -11.90
C ALA A 95 -0.62 -20.80 -12.89
N LYS A 96 0.63 -21.13 -13.24
CA LYS A 96 0.97 -22.27 -14.10
C LYS A 96 0.58 -23.60 -13.44
N GLU A 97 0.85 -23.77 -12.15
CA GLU A 97 0.46 -24.96 -11.40
C GLU A 97 -1.07 -25.14 -11.37
N ARG A 98 -1.81 -24.05 -11.10
CA ARG A 98 -3.28 -24.06 -11.14
C ARG A 98 -3.80 -24.41 -12.53
N GLN A 99 -3.21 -23.84 -13.58
CA GLN A 99 -3.61 -24.13 -14.95
C GLN A 99 -3.39 -25.62 -15.26
N LYS A 100 -2.24 -26.19 -14.90
CA LYS A 100 -1.95 -27.61 -15.10
C LYS A 100 -2.98 -28.52 -14.40
N LEU A 101 -3.32 -28.21 -13.15
CA LEU A 101 -4.35 -28.95 -12.40
C LEU A 101 -5.74 -28.86 -13.06
N ILE A 102 -6.09 -27.70 -13.61
CA ILE A 102 -7.35 -27.52 -14.35
C ILE A 102 -7.33 -28.35 -15.63
N GLU A 103 -6.23 -28.32 -16.39
CA GLU A 103 -6.08 -29.10 -17.63
C GLU A 103 -6.18 -30.60 -17.36
N GLU A 104 -5.48 -31.11 -16.33
CA GLU A 104 -5.57 -32.51 -15.90
C GLU A 104 -7.01 -32.89 -15.52
N ARG A 105 -7.70 -32.04 -14.75
CA ARG A 105 -9.09 -32.27 -14.35
C ARG A 105 -10.04 -32.25 -15.55
N MET A 106 -9.82 -31.37 -16.52
CA MET A 106 -10.62 -31.30 -17.75
C MET A 106 -10.38 -32.52 -18.65
N GLU A 107 -9.17 -33.05 -18.69
CA GLU A 107 -8.88 -34.30 -19.40
C GLU A 107 -9.59 -35.49 -18.75
N GLN A 108 -9.63 -35.57 -17.42
CA GLN A 108 -10.41 -36.58 -16.71
C GLN A 108 -11.90 -36.50 -17.05
N PHE A 109 -12.48 -35.29 -17.06
CA PHE A 109 -13.88 -35.10 -17.45
C PHE A 109 -14.19 -35.50 -18.90
N LYS A 110 -13.21 -35.43 -19.81
CA LYS A 110 -13.37 -35.94 -21.18
C LYS A 110 -13.41 -37.47 -21.23
N LYS A 111 -12.64 -38.15 -20.38
CA LYS A 111 -12.57 -39.62 -20.31
C LYS A 111 -13.76 -40.21 -19.56
N GLU A 112 -14.13 -39.59 -18.45
CA GLU A 112 -15.27 -39.97 -17.62
C GLU A 112 -16.18 -38.76 -17.42
N PRO A 113 -17.12 -38.52 -18.35
CA PRO A 113 -18.06 -37.43 -18.19
C PRO A 113 -18.87 -37.65 -16.91
N PRO A 114 -19.11 -36.57 -16.13
CA PRO A 114 -19.81 -36.70 -14.86
C PRO A 114 -21.21 -37.26 -15.13
N LYS A 115 -21.53 -38.39 -14.50
CA LYS A 115 -22.87 -38.99 -14.57
C LYS A 115 -23.81 -38.13 -13.71
N PHE A 116 -24.41 -37.13 -14.32
CA PHE A 116 -25.53 -36.42 -13.69
C PHE A 116 -26.70 -37.41 -13.57
N LYS A 117 -27.08 -37.75 -12.34
CA LYS A 117 -28.34 -38.43 -12.07
C LYS A 117 -29.43 -37.35 -12.08
N ASN A 118 -30.40 -37.50 -13.00
CA ASN A 118 -31.66 -36.75 -12.97
C ASN A 118 -32.52 -37.22 -11.78
#